data_AF-A0A536MTT4-F1
#
_entry.id   AF-A0A536MTT4-F1
#
_cell.length_a   1.000
_cell.length_b   1.000
_cell.length_c   1.000
_cell.angle_alpha   90.00
_cell.angle_beta   90.00
_cell.angle_gamma   90.00
#
_symmetry.space_group_name_H-M   'P 1'
#
loop_
_entity.id
_entity.type
_entity.pdbx_description
1 polymer ?
#
loop_
_entity_poly.entity_id
_entity_poly.type
_entity_poly.pdbx_seq_one_letter_code
_entity_poly.pdbx_strand_id
1 'polypeptide(L)'
;MGSFEKGDRGARILKIQTLLQGNPRGLTTGEIARRTGVNPRTTYRDVRALEAMNVPIYEHQGRILIDPNYFIAPVKFTLREAMALLMGVRLMHRHTDEADPDVADAFTKLAAVMPAPVAEYVHATVRQMAERAPNP
;
A
#
# COMPACT_ATOMS: atom_id res chain seq x y z
N MET A 1 -12.41 7.57 27.01
CA MET A 1 -11.56 8.10 25.92
C MET A 1 -10.12 7.69 26.24
N GLY A 2 -9.64 6.59 25.69
CA GLY A 2 -8.37 5.97 26.11
C GLY A 2 -7.18 6.88 25.86
N SER A 3 -6.50 7.29 26.92
CA SER A 3 -5.21 7.99 26.83
C SER A 3 -4.16 6.98 26.36
N PHE A 4 -3.72 7.11 25.12
CA PHE A 4 -2.61 6.31 24.61
C PHE A 4 -1.32 6.77 25.29
N GLU A 5 -0.77 5.92 26.16
CA GLU A 5 0.50 6.20 26.84
C GLU A 5 1.64 6.44 25.85
N LYS A 6 2.62 7.23 26.30
CA LYS A 6 3.80 7.72 25.57
C LYS A 6 4.72 6.61 25.01
N GLY A 7 4.36 5.33 25.16
CA GLY A 7 5.11 4.15 24.72
C GLY A 7 4.55 3.38 23.53
N ASP A 8 3.27 3.56 23.15
CA ASP A 8 2.70 2.75 22.05
C ASP A 8 2.93 3.40 20.69
N ARG A 9 4.05 2.99 20.05
CA ARG A 9 4.40 3.43 18.69
C ARG A 9 3.36 2.99 17.66
N GLY A 10 2.76 1.81 17.80
CA GLY A 10 1.77 1.30 16.85
C GLY A 10 0.50 2.15 16.87
N ALA A 11 -0.04 2.40 18.07
CA ALA A 11 -1.20 3.27 18.23
C ALA A 11 -0.93 4.70 17.71
N ARG A 12 0.28 5.21 17.92
CA ARG A 12 0.66 6.53 17.40
C ARG A 12 0.72 6.57 15.88
N ILE A 13 1.29 5.55 15.24
CA ILE A 13 1.34 5.44 13.77
C ILE A 13 -0.08 5.41 13.19
N LEU A 14 -0.99 4.60 13.76
CA LEU A 14 -2.40 4.57 13.37
C LEU A 14 -3.06 5.96 13.55
N LYS A 15 -2.78 6.65 14.66
CA LYS A 15 -3.26 8.02 14.89
C LYS A 15 -2.77 8.99 13.82
N ILE A 16 -1.49 8.91 13.41
CA ILE A 16 -0.95 9.74 12.33
C ILE A 16 -1.68 9.45 11.02
N GLN A 17 -1.90 8.19 10.68
CA GLN A 17 -2.64 7.82 9.47
C GLN A 17 -4.06 8.41 9.48
N THR A 18 -4.82 8.24 10.57
CA THR A 18 -6.16 8.83 10.70
C THR A 18 -6.14 10.35 10.59
N LEU A 19 -5.13 11.02 11.18
CA LEU A 19 -4.95 12.46 11.06
C LEU A 19 -4.73 12.88 9.60
N LEU A 20 -3.87 12.18 8.86
CA LEU A 20 -3.60 12.49 7.47
C LEU A 20 -4.82 12.22 6.56
N GLN A 21 -5.52 11.10 6.76
CA GLN A 21 -6.76 10.79 6.04
C GLN A 21 -7.86 11.83 6.27
N GLY A 22 -7.99 12.34 7.50
CA GLY A 22 -8.95 13.39 7.84
C GLY A 22 -8.54 14.81 7.41
N ASN A 23 -7.33 15.00 6.85
CA ASN A 23 -6.82 16.30 6.43
C ASN A 23 -6.29 16.22 4.98
N PRO A 24 -7.17 16.27 3.96
CA PRO A 24 -6.78 16.13 2.56
C PRO A 24 -5.80 17.20 2.06
N ARG A 25 -5.76 18.38 2.71
CA ARG A 25 -4.78 19.45 2.42
C ARG A 25 -3.40 19.20 3.07
N GLY A 26 -3.21 18.04 3.68
CA GLY A 26 -2.03 17.67 4.43
C GLY A 26 -1.85 18.43 5.74
N LEU A 27 -0.87 17.97 6.53
CA LEU A 27 -0.43 18.56 7.78
C LEU A 27 1.09 18.70 7.77
N THR A 28 1.61 19.75 8.38
CA THR A 28 3.05 19.89 8.63
C THR A 28 3.52 18.90 9.68
N THR A 29 4.80 18.51 9.66
CA THR A 29 5.40 17.66 10.70
C THR A 29 5.19 18.22 12.11
N GLY A 30 5.23 19.55 12.26
CA GLY A 30 4.97 20.22 13.55
C GLY A 30 3.51 20.12 14.01
N GLU A 31 2.54 20.15 13.10
CA GLU A 31 1.13 19.93 13.43
C GLU A 31 0.87 18.48 13.87
N ILE A 32 1.45 17.52 13.15
CA ILE A 32 1.34 16.10 13.50
C ILE A 32 1.99 15.85 14.86
N ALA A 33 3.20 16.39 15.10
CA ALA A 33 3.91 16.30 16.37
C ALA A 33 3.08 16.81 17.55
N ARG A 34 2.48 18.02 17.42
CA ARG A 34 1.60 18.60 18.44
C ARG A 34 0.38 17.72 18.72
N ARG A 35 -0.28 17.19 17.68
CA ARG A 35 -1.50 16.36 17.83
C ARG A 35 -1.21 14.96 18.38
N THR A 36 0.02 14.47 18.21
CA THR A 36 0.45 13.15 18.70
C THR A 36 1.22 13.21 20.02
N GLY A 37 1.64 14.41 20.47
CA GLY A 37 2.34 14.59 21.74
C GLY A 37 3.81 14.17 21.71
N VAL A 38 4.41 14.02 20.52
CA VAL A 38 5.83 13.68 20.34
C VAL A 38 6.57 14.81 19.63
N ASN A 39 7.90 14.71 19.56
CA ASN A 39 8.71 15.73 18.88
C ASN A 39 8.69 15.53 17.33
N PRO A 40 9.13 16.54 16.55
CA PRO A 40 9.18 16.44 15.09
C PRO A 40 10.05 15.31 14.55
N ARG A 41 11.16 14.95 15.21
CA ARG A 41 12.05 13.85 14.76
C ARG A 41 11.37 12.49 14.90
N THR A 42 10.67 12.26 16.00
CA THR A 42 9.86 11.05 16.22
C THR A 42 8.71 10.99 15.22
N THR A 43 8.05 12.12 14.99
CA THR A 43 6.97 12.24 14.00
C THR A 43 7.46 11.86 12.61
N TYR A 44 8.59 12.43 12.17
CA TYR A 44 9.17 12.11 10.87
C TYR A 44 9.48 10.61 10.74
N ARG A 45 10.07 10.00 11.77
CA ARG A 45 10.34 8.55 11.78
C ARG A 45 9.06 7.71 11.70
N ASP A 46 7.99 8.12 12.34
CA ASP A 46 6.71 7.40 12.30
C ASP A 46 5.98 7.59 10.96
N VAL A 47 6.13 8.76 10.32
CA VAL A 47 5.66 8.98 8.93
C VAL A 47 6.42 8.07 7.95
N ARG A 48 7.75 7.95 8.09
CA ARG A 48 8.55 7.01 7.30
C ARG A 48 8.16 5.55 7.53
N ALA A 49 7.66 5.22 8.73
CA ALA A 49 7.10 3.90 9.00
C ALA A 49 5.76 3.65 8.29
N LEU A 50 4.94 4.67 8.09
CA LEU A 50 3.72 4.57 7.28
C LEU A 50 4.07 4.25 5.82
N GLU A 51 5.07 4.92 5.24
CA GLU A 51 5.55 4.61 3.89
C GLU A 51 6.04 3.17 3.77
N ALA A 52 6.80 2.68 4.75
CA ALA A 52 7.25 1.29 4.79
C ALA A 52 6.10 0.26 4.89
N MET A 53 4.90 0.69 5.28
CA MET A 53 3.68 -0.12 5.29
C MET A 53 2.80 0.12 4.04
N ASN A 54 3.38 0.69 2.97
CA ASN A 54 2.70 1.03 1.72
C ASN A 54 1.54 2.02 1.89
N VAL A 55 1.59 2.89 2.90
CA VAL A 55 0.71 4.06 2.97
C VAL A 55 1.28 5.13 2.03
N PRO A 56 0.49 5.68 1.09
CA PRO A 56 0.98 6.58 0.07
C PRO A 56 1.13 7.99 0.58
N ILE A 57 2.24 8.21 1.27
CA ILE A 57 2.60 9.51 1.82
C ILE A 57 3.22 10.39 0.74
N TYR A 58 2.74 11.62 0.64
CA TYR A 58 3.26 12.66 -0.25
C TYR A 58 3.67 13.87 0.58
N GLU A 59 4.81 14.46 0.23
CA GLU A 59 5.27 15.72 0.82
C GLU A 59 5.20 16.84 -0.23
N HIS A 60 4.41 17.89 0.04
CA HIS A 60 4.29 19.06 -0.83
C HIS A 60 4.29 20.34 0.00
N GLN A 61 5.18 21.28 -0.32
CA GLN A 61 5.31 22.57 0.39
C GLN A 61 5.42 22.42 1.93
N GLY A 62 6.18 21.42 2.39
CA GLY A 62 6.36 21.14 3.83
C GLY A 62 5.14 20.53 4.54
N ARG A 63 4.13 20.10 3.78
CA ARG A 63 2.96 19.38 4.26
C ARG A 63 3.03 17.91 3.84
N ILE A 64 2.64 17.04 4.75
CA ILE A 64 2.53 15.60 4.58
C ILE A 64 1.05 15.29 4.36
N LEU A 65 0.74 14.55 3.31
CA LEU A 65 -0.61 14.13 2.93
C LEU A 65 -0.60 12.65 2.54
N ILE A 66 -1.77 12.02 2.61
CA ILE A 66 -2.00 10.72 1.96
C ILE A 66 -2.61 11.04 0.60
N ASP A 67 -2.03 10.53 -0.48
CA ASP A 67 -2.56 10.78 -1.81
C ASP A 67 -3.96 10.15 -1.95
N PRO A 68 -5.00 10.98 -2.16
CA PRO A 68 -6.36 10.48 -2.30
C PRO A 68 -6.56 9.63 -3.56
N ASN A 69 -5.67 9.71 -4.55
CA ASN A 69 -5.77 9.01 -5.83
C ASN A 69 -4.87 7.76 -5.90
N TYR A 70 -4.05 7.49 -4.88
CA TYR A 70 -3.14 6.35 -4.91
C TYR A 70 -3.86 5.00 -4.79
N PHE A 71 -4.94 4.96 -4.01
CA PHE A 71 -5.81 3.78 -3.96
C PHE A 71 -7.05 4.01 -4.81
N ILE A 72 -7.37 3.01 -5.63
CA ILE A 72 -8.71 2.91 -6.21
C ILE A 72 -9.72 2.65 -5.08
N ALA A 73 -10.93 3.21 -5.20
CA ALA A 73 -12.03 2.83 -4.32
C ALA A 73 -12.22 1.30 -4.36
N PRO A 74 -12.63 0.63 -3.26
CA PRO A 74 -12.85 -0.80 -3.27
C PRO A 74 -13.82 -1.21 -4.39
N VAL A 75 -13.32 -1.93 -5.39
CA VAL A 75 -14.12 -2.43 -6.51
C VAL A 75 -14.45 -3.90 -6.26
N LYS A 76 -15.72 -4.27 -6.45
CA LYS A 76 -16.13 -5.67 -6.47
C LYS A 76 -15.95 -6.20 -7.87
N PHE A 77 -15.14 -7.25 -8.00
CA PHE A 77 -15.07 -8.04 -9.23
C PHE A 77 -15.93 -9.28 -9.08
N THR A 78 -16.65 -9.63 -10.14
CA THR A 78 -17.14 -11.00 -10.31
C THR A 78 -15.96 -11.94 -10.57
N LEU A 79 -16.15 -13.23 -10.33
CA LEU A 79 -15.12 -14.24 -10.61
C LEU A 79 -14.67 -14.21 -12.09
N ARG A 80 -15.60 -13.94 -13.03
CA ARG A 80 -15.30 -13.86 -14.46
C ARG A 80 -14.43 -12.65 -14.79
N GLU A 81 -14.71 -11.49 -14.21
CA GLU A 81 -13.90 -10.28 -14.41
C GLU A 81 -12.50 -10.46 -13.81
N ALA A 82 -12.39 -11.03 -12.61
CA ALA A 82 -11.11 -11.34 -11.99
C ALA A 82 -10.27 -12.32 -12.84
N MET A 83 -10.91 -13.34 -13.42
CA MET A 83 -10.26 -14.27 -14.36
C MET A 83 -9.82 -13.59 -15.66
N ALA A 84 -10.62 -12.67 -16.20
CA ALA A 84 -10.27 -11.91 -17.39
C ALA A 84 -9.02 -11.05 -17.16
N LEU A 85 -8.93 -10.37 -16.01
CA LEU A 85 -7.77 -9.60 -15.61
C LEU A 85 -6.51 -10.49 -15.48
N LEU A 86 -6.67 -11.65 -14.84
CA LEU A 86 -5.59 -12.62 -14.70
C LEU A 86 -5.04 -13.08 -16.06
N MET A 87 -5.91 -13.39 -17.01
CA MET A 87 -5.50 -13.78 -18.36
C MET A 87 -4.79 -12.65 -19.10
N GLY A 88 -5.29 -11.42 -19.00
CA GLY A 88 -4.69 -10.24 -19.62
C GLY A 88 -3.25 -10.03 -19.14
N VAL A 89 -3.02 -10.13 -17.85
CA VAL A 89 -1.67 -9.96 -17.31
C VAL A 89 -0.75 -11.16 -17.62
N ARG A 90 -1.27 -12.40 -17.63
CA ARG A 90 -0.49 -13.57 -18.09
C ARG A 90 -0.07 -13.42 -19.56
N LEU A 91 -0.89 -12.78 -20.39
CA LEU A 91 -0.54 -12.42 -21.76
C LEU A 91 0.56 -11.35 -21.78
N MET A 92 0.42 -10.27 -21.00
CA MET A 92 1.45 -9.23 -20.90
C MET A 92 2.80 -9.79 -20.47
N HIS A 93 2.83 -10.65 -19.47
CA HIS A 93 4.08 -11.25 -18.98
C HIS A 93 4.82 -12.09 -20.04
N ARG A 94 4.12 -12.66 -21.02
CA ARG A 94 4.78 -13.35 -22.14
C ARG A 94 5.51 -12.40 -23.08
N HIS A 95 5.21 -11.11 -23.03
CA HIS A 95 5.72 -10.07 -23.93
C HIS A 95 6.53 -8.97 -23.23
N THR A 96 6.77 -9.08 -21.92
CA THR A 96 7.58 -8.12 -21.16
C THR A 96 8.91 -8.78 -20.76
N ASP A 97 10.02 -8.11 -21.07
CA ASP A 97 11.38 -8.60 -20.80
C ASP A 97 11.83 -8.41 -19.34
N GLU A 98 11.07 -7.66 -18.53
CA GLU A 98 11.35 -7.34 -17.13
C GLU A 98 10.16 -7.68 -16.21
N ALA A 99 10.46 -8.12 -14.99
CA ALA A 99 9.46 -8.37 -13.96
C ALA A 99 9.03 -7.05 -13.29
N ASP A 100 7.80 -6.63 -13.52
CA ASP A 100 7.22 -5.46 -12.85
C ASP A 100 6.75 -5.85 -11.42
N PRO A 101 7.31 -5.25 -10.36
CA PRO A 101 6.95 -5.58 -8.98
C PRO A 101 5.49 -5.23 -8.64
N ASP A 102 4.93 -4.18 -9.24
CA ASP A 102 3.53 -3.78 -8.99
C ASP A 102 2.56 -4.81 -9.57
N VAL A 103 2.94 -5.44 -10.69
CA VAL A 103 2.19 -6.54 -11.29
C VAL A 103 2.20 -7.79 -10.39
N ALA A 104 3.35 -8.15 -9.82
CA ALA A 104 3.48 -9.28 -8.90
C ALA A 104 2.65 -9.08 -7.61
N ASP A 105 2.68 -7.86 -7.06
CA ASP A 105 1.89 -7.48 -5.89
C ASP A 105 0.39 -7.52 -6.16
N ALA A 106 -0.06 -7.00 -7.31
CA ALA A 106 -1.45 -7.05 -7.73
C ALA A 106 -1.96 -8.50 -7.83
N PHE A 107 -1.14 -9.41 -8.36
CA PHE A 107 -1.49 -10.82 -8.44
C PHE A 107 -1.59 -11.50 -7.08
N THR A 108 -0.65 -11.19 -6.18
CA THR A 108 -0.66 -11.75 -4.83
C THR A 108 -1.94 -11.36 -4.10
N LYS A 109 -2.37 -10.10 -4.25
CA LYS A 109 -3.64 -9.59 -3.70
C LYS A 109 -4.86 -10.28 -4.33
N LEU A 110 -4.87 -10.50 -5.64
CA LEU A 110 -5.94 -11.23 -6.34
C LEU A 110 -6.01 -12.70 -5.92
N ALA A 111 -4.88 -13.39 -5.82
CA ALA A 111 -4.82 -14.80 -5.43
C ALA A 111 -5.42 -15.03 -4.03
N ALA A 112 -5.12 -14.12 -3.09
CA ALA A 112 -5.57 -14.21 -1.71
C ALA A 112 -7.11 -14.14 -1.53
N VAL A 113 -7.84 -13.60 -2.51
CA VAL A 113 -9.31 -13.44 -2.44
C VAL A 113 -10.06 -14.39 -3.38
N MET A 114 -9.35 -15.24 -4.13
CA MET A 114 -9.94 -16.19 -5.07
C MET A 114 -10.32 -17.52 -4.39
N PRO A 115 -11.35 -18.23 -4.89
CA PRO A 115 -11.64 -19.60 -4.45
C PRO A 115 -10.43 -20.53 -4.67
N ALA A 116 -10.20 -21.47 -3.75
CA ALA A 116 -8.98 -22.28 -3.69
C ALA A 116 -8.51 -22.91 -5.03
N PRO A 117 -9.38 -23.50 -5.88
CA PRO A 117 -8.93 -24.09 -7.15
C PRO A 117 -8.36 -23.06 -8.14
N VAL A 118 -8.83 -21.80 -8.05
CA VAL A 118 -8.37 -20.70 -8.91
C VAL A 118 -7.14 -20.04 -8.31
N ALA A 119 -7.11 -19.86 -6.99
CA ALA A 119 -5.99 -19.27 -6.27
C ALA A 119 -4.66 -20.03 -6.51
N GLU A 120 -4.70 -21.36 -6.54
CA GLU A 120 -3.52 -22.20 -6.79
C GLU A 120 -2.90 -21.94 -8.17
N TYR A 121 -3.74 -21.78 -9.19
CA TYR A 121 -3.31 -21.42 -10.55
C TYR A 121 -2.73 -19.99 -10.62
N VAL A 122 -3.31 -19.04 -9.87
CA VAL A 122 -2.75 -17.68 -9.77
C VAL A 122 -1.38 -17.71 -9.09
N HIS A 123 -1.24 -18.42 -7.97
CA HIS A 123 0.02 -18.52 -7.24
C HIS A 123 1.13 -19.17 -8.07
N ALA A 124 0.81 -20.19 -8.86
CA ALA A 124 1.77 -20.78 -9.80
C ALA A 124 2.25 -19.76 -10.84
N THR A 125 1.35 -18.89 -11.32
CA THR A 125 1.68 -17.82 -12.26
C THR A 125 2.57 -16.75 -11.61
N VAL A 126 2.28 -16.32 -10.37
CA VAL A 126 3.11 -15.36 -9.62
C VAL A 126 4.53 -15.88 -9.43
N ARG A 127 4.67 -17.17 -9.08
CA ARG A 127 5.98 -17.78 -8.88
C ARG A 127 6.81 -17.75 -10.17
N GLN A 128 6.20 -18.09 -11.31
CA GLN A 128 6.86 -17.98 -12.61
C GLN A 128 7.30 -16.56 -12.94
N MET A 129 6.53 -15.55 -12.53
CA MET A 129 6.89 -14.14 -12.72
C MET A 129 8.08 -13.72 -11.85
N ALA A 130 8.12 -14.16 -10.59
CA ALA A 130 9.19 -13.85 -9.65
C ALA A 130 10.52 -14.54 -9.99
N GLU A 131 10.48 -15.66 -10.71
CA GLU A 131 11.67 -16.41 -11.14
C GLU A 131 12.39 -15.80 -12.35
N ARG A 132 11.77 -14.84 -13.06
CA ARG A 132 12.44 -14.10 -14.15
C ARG A 132 13.26 -12.96 -13.56
N ALA A 133 14.59 -13.10 -13.63
CA ALA A 133 15.53 -12.07 -13.19
C ALA A 133 15.33 -10.76 -13.97
N PRO A 134 15.46 -9.59 -13.32
CA PRO A 134 15.52 -8.31 -14.04
C PRO A 134 16.72 -8.35 -14.99
N ASN A 135 16.49 -8.05 -16.26
CA ASN A 135 17.53 -8.00 -17.28
C ASN A 135 18.43 -6.78 -17.00
N PRO A 136 19.77 -6.92 -16.99
CA PRO A 136 20.70 -5.80 -16.71
C PRO A 136 20.70 -4.70 -17.78
#